data_AF-A0A8E0RVV4-F1
#
_entry.id   AF-A0A8E0RVV4-F1
#
_cell.length_a   1.000
_cell.length_b   1.000
_cell.length_c   1.000
_cell.angle_alpha   90.00
_cell.angle_beta   90.00
_cell.angle_gamma   90.00
#
_symmetry.space_group_name_H-M   'P 1'
#
loop_
_entity.id
_entity.type
_entity.pdbx_description
1 polymer ?
#
loop_
_entity_poly.entity_id
_entity_poly.type
_entity_poly.pdbx_seq_one_letter_code
_entity_poly.pdbx_strand_id
1 'polypeptide(L)'
;MTMAFLSRAALLYCLCICAYGVTLEEGLNDPKKYIFYDLSRYSTWIHGAIALCITYGTLTATILLVHLVVYVTGSKTGRRYK
;
A
#
# COMPACT_ATOMS: atom_id res chain seq x y z
N MET A 1 -14.61 -14.92 -21.61
CA MET A 1 -14.77 -13.54 -21.07
C MET A 1 -14.94 -13.50 -19.54
N THR A 2 -15.26 -14.61 -18.88
CA THR A 2 -15.55 -14.68 -17.43
C THR A 2 -14.31 -14.78 -16.53
N MET A 3 -13.28 -15.54 -16.92
CA MET A 3 -12.08 -15.75 -16.08
C MET A 3 -11.26 -14.47 -15.81
N ALA A 4 -11.14 -13.57 -16.80
CA ALA A 4 -10.44 -12.29 -16.65
C ALA A 4 -11.20 -11.29 -15.76
N PHE A 5 -12.54 -11.43 -15.66
CA PHE A 5 -13.36 -10.62 -14.78
C PHE A 5 -13.24 -11.09 -13.33
N LEU A 6 -13.26 -12.42 -13.13
CA LEU A 6 -13.01 -13.07 -11.84
C LEU A 6 -11.63 -12.72 -11.26
N SER A 7 -10.57 -12.72 -12.08
CA SER A 7 -9.22 -12.38 -11.61
C SER A 7 -9.09 -10.92 -11.18
N ARG A 8 -9.73 -9.99 -11.89
CA ARG A 8 -9.76 -8.56 -11.53
C ARG A 8 -10.55 -8.32 -10.24
N ALA A 9 -11.68 -8.99 -10.08
CA ALA A 9 -12.49 -8.92 -8.87
C ALA A 9 -11.74 -9.50 -7.66
N ALA A 10 -11.02 -10.62 -7.84
CA ALA A 10 -10.20 -11.22 -6.79
C ALA A 10 -9.03 -10.32 -6.36
N LEU A 11 -8.38 -9.62 -7.31
CA LEU A 11 -7.33 -8.65 -7.01
C LEU A 11 -7.85 -7.45 -6.21
N LEU A 12 -9.01 -6.91 -6.59
CA LEU A 12 -9.66 -5.81 -5.86
C LEU A 12 -10.08 -6.24 -4.46
N TYR A 13 -10.66 -7.44 -4.32
CA TYR A 13 -11.07 -7.98 -3.03
C TYR A 13 -9.86 -8.20 -2.10
N CYS A 14 -8.76 -8.72 -2.63
CA CYS A 14 -7.51 -8.90 -1.88
C CYS A 14 -6.94 -7.55 -1.39
N LEU A 15 -7.04 -6.50 -2.20
CA LEU A 15 -6.65 -5.15 -1.79
C LEU A 15 -7.54 -4.60 -0.66
N CYS A 16 -8.85 -4.87 -0.71
CA CYS A 16 -9.80 -4.39 0.30
C CYS A 16 -9.66 -5.11 1.65
N ILE A 17 -9.32 -6.40 1.67
CA ILE A 17 -9.15 -7.16 2.93
C ILE A 17 -7.98 -6.62 3.76
N CYS A 18 -6.93 -6.11 3.11
CA CYS A 18 -5.75 -5.57 3.80
C CYS A 18 -6.00 -4.22 4.48
N ALA A 19 -7.16 -3.58 4.26
CA ALA A 19 -7.50 -2.28 4.83
C ALA A 19 -8.39 -2.45 6.08
N TYR A 20 -7.81 -2.93 7.18
CA TYR A 20 -8.45 -2.90 8.50
C TYR A 20 -7.96 -1.67 9.28
N GLY A 21 -8.84 -0.69 9.46
CA GLY A 21 -8.58 0.50 10.28
C GLY A 21 -9.22 0.34 11.66
N VAL A 22 -8.49 0.72 12.71
CA VAL A 22 -9.01 0.83 14.08
C VAL A 22 -9.36 2.29 14.35
N THR A 23 -10.51 2.54 14.97
CA THR A 23 -10.89 3.91 15.36
C THR A 23 -10.00 4.40 16.49
N LEU A 24 -9.80 5.72 16.58
CA LEU A 24 -8.98 6.30 17.65
C LEU A 24 -9.56 5.96 19.04
N GLU A 25 -10.89 5.95 19.16
CA GLU A 25 -11.62 5.58 20.38
C GLU A 25 -11.39 4.11 20.78
N GLU A 26 -11.46 3.16 19.82
CA GLU A 26 -11.11 1.75 20.09
C GLU A 26 -9.64 1.59 20.50
N GLY A 27 -8.74 2.34 19.84
CA GLY A 27 -7.32 2.29 20.16
C GLY A 27 -7.07 2.70 21.61
N LEU A 28 -7.66 3.82 22.04
CA LEU A 28 -7.50 4.42 23.38
C LEU A 28 -7.97 3.50 24.51
N ASN A 29 -8.90 2.60 24.25
CA ASN A 29 -9.38 1.62 25.22
C ASN A 29 -8.37 0.48 25.50
N ASP A 30 -7.38 0.26 24.63
CA ASP A 30 -6.34 -0.77 24.79
C ASP A 30 -4.90 -0.21 24.64
N PRO A 31 -4.42 0.62 25.59
CA PRO A 31 -3.14 1.31 25.47
C PRO A 31 -1.90 0.39 25.55
N LYS A 32 -2.07 -0.88 25.96
CA LYS A 32 -1.00 -1.89 25.92
C LYS A 32 -0.80 -2.50 24.53
N LYS A 33 -1.82 -2.43 23.68
CA LYS A 33 -1.83 -3.06 22.35
C LYS A 33 -1.44 -2.08 21.25
N TYR A 34 -1.79 -0.80 21.39
CA TYR A 34 -1.57 0.23 20.40
C TYR A 34 -0.56 1.28 20.87
N ILE A 35 0.37 1.64 19.98
CA ILE A 35 1.36 2.68 20.26
C ILE A 35 0.83 4.01 19.71
N PHE A 36 0.61 4.97 20.60
CA PHE A 36 0.16 6.30 20.23
C PHE A 36 1.34 7.23 19.98
N TYR A 37 1.68 7.40 18.71
CA TYR A 37 2.76 8.29 18.32
C TYR A 37 2.37 9.77 18.46
N ASP A 38 1.08 10.12 18.30
CA ASP A 38 0.54 11.50 18.43
C ASP A 38 0.49 12.02 19.87
N LEU A 39 0.31 11.13 20.86
CA LEU A 39 0.23 11.51 22.28
C LEU A 39 1.63 11.54 22.95
N SER A 40 2.64 10.96 22.28
CA SER A 40 4.00 10.92 22.81
C SER A 40 4.66 12.29 22.70
N ARG A 41 5.21 12.78 23.81
CA ARG A 41 5.93 14.06 23.87
C ARG A 41 7.21 13.94 23.04
N TYR A 42 7.16 14.40 21.79
CA TYR A 42 8.30 14.58 20.89
C TYR A 42 9.07 13.29 20.53
N SER A 43 8.64 12.60 19.47
CA SER A 43 9.55 11.74 18.70
C SER A 43 9.44 12.04 17.21
N THR A 44 10.05 13.16 16.81
CA THR A 44 10.18 13.60 15.41
C THR A 44 10.79 12.51 14.52
N TRP A 45 11.70 11.71 15.07
CA TRP A 45 12.33 10.61 14.36
C TRP A 45 11.34 9.48 13.99
N ILE A 46 10.36 9.18 14.85
CA ILE A 46 9.33 8.18 14.55
C ILE A 46 8.40 8.69 13.45
N HIS A 47 7.95 9.94 13.57
CA HIS A 47 7.14 10.57 12.54
C HIS A 47 7.88 10.61 11.19
N GLY A 48 9.18 10.93 11.22
CA GLY A 48 10.06 10.88 10.06
C GLY A 48 10.17 9.47 9.47
N ALA A 49 10.36 8.44 10.30
CA ALA A 49 10.44 7.05 9.85
C ALA A 49 9.11 6.56 9.23
N ILE A 50 7.97 6.89 9.85
CA ILE A 50 6.65 6.55 9.31
C ILE A 50 6.42 7.28 7.98
N ALA A 51 6.71 8.58 7.92
CA ALA A 51 6.58 9.36 6.68
C ALA A 51 7.49 8.84 5.56
N LEU A 52 8.74 8.47 5.89
CA LEU A 52 9.68 7.86 4.95
C LEU A 52 9.15 6.52 4.43
N CYS A 53 8.63 5.67 5.31
CA CYS A 53 8.08 4.37 4.95
C CYS A 53 6.85 4.51 4.03
N ILE A 54 5.96 5.46 4.34
CA ILE A 54 4.79 5.73 3.50
C ILE A 54 5.22 6.27 2.13
N THR A 55 6.13 7.25 2.09
CA THR A 55 6.56 7.87 0.82
C THR A 55 7.32 6.91 -0.09
N TYR A 56 8.33 6.19 0.42
CA TYR A 56 9.05 5.20 -0.37
C TYR A 56 8.20 3.96 -0.67
N GLY A 57 7.35 3.53 0.26
CA GLY A 57 6.42 2.42 0.06
C GLY A 57 5.43 2.72 -1.06
N THR A 58 4.79 3.89 -1.05
CA THR A 58 3.87 4.31 -2.12
C THR A 58 4.57 4.50 -3.46
N LEU A 59 5.77 5.09 -3.48
CA LEU A 59 6.56 5.23 -4.69
C LEU A 59 6.92 3.87 -5.30
N THR A 60 7.43 2.95 -4.47
CA THR A 60 7.81 1.60 -4.89
C THR A 60 6.60 0.81 -5.38
N ALA A 61 5.49 0.86 -4.66
CA ALA A 61 4.24 0.22 -5.07
C ALA A 61 3.74 0.76 -6.42
N THR A 62 3.83 2.06 -6.64
CA THR A 62 3.45 2.69 -7.91
C THR A 62 4.31 2.21 -9.07
N ILE A 63 5.63 2.15 -8.88
CA ILE A 63 6.57 1.64 -9.89
C ILE A 63 6.27 0.17 -10.22
N LEU A 64 6.08 -0.67 -9.19
CA LEU A 64 5.75 -2.08 -9.37
C LEU A 64 4.40 -2.26 -10.07
N LEU A 65 3.41 -1.44 -9.76
CA LEU A 65 2.11 -1.46 -10.41
C LEU A 65 2.23 -1.11 -11.89
N VAL A 66 3.01 -0.08 -12.24
CA VAL A 66 3.28 0.26 -13.65
C VAL A 66 3.97 -0.89 -14.36
N HIS A 67 5.00 -1.49 -13.75
CA HIS A 67 5.68 -2.67 -14.31
C HIS A 67 4.73 -3.85 -14.51
N LEU A 68 3.85 -4.12 -13.54
CA LEU A 68 2.82 -5.14 -13.63
C LEU A 68 1.86 -4.87 -14.79
N VAL A 69 1.38 -3.63 -14.94
CA VAL A 69 0.48 -3.23 -16.03
C VAL A 69 1.17 -3.39 -17.39
N VAL A 70 2.42 -2.97 -17.54
CA VAL A 70 3.20 -3.14 -18.78
C VAL A 70 3.38 -4.63 -19.10
N TYR A 71 3.70 -5.44 -18.10
CA TYR A 71 3.85 -6.89 -18.23
C TYR A 71 2.55 -7.55 -18.69
N VAL A 72 1.43 -7.25 -18.03
CA VAL A 72 0.11 -7.86 -18.31
C VAL A 72 -0.47 -7.37 -19.64
N THR A 73 -0.28 -6.10 -19.98
CA THR A 73 -0.73 -5.54 -21.27
C THR A 73 0.09 -6.09 -22.43
N GLY A 74 1.20 -6.78 -22.16
CA GLY A 74 2.02 -7.43 -23.18
C GLY A 74 2.57 -6.40 -24.16
N SER A 75 3.01 -5.24 -23.67
CA SER A 75 3.61 -4.20 -24.51
C SER A 75 4.89 -4.76 -25.14
N LYS A 76 4.75 -5.47 -26.26
CA LYS A 76 5.80 -5.85 -27.20
C LYS A 76 6.31 -4.61 -27.95
N THR A 77 6.40 -3.47 -27.28
CA THR A 77 7.06 -2.29 -27.81
C THR A 77 8.54 -2.59 -27.68
N GLY A 78 9.05 -3.28 -28.70
CA GLY A 78 10.45 -3.47 -28.93
C GLY A 78 11.14 -2.12 -28.79
N ARG A 79 11.86 -1.97 -27.68
CA ARG A 79 12.91 -0.98 -27.53
C ARG A 79 14.07 -1.44 -28.43
N ARG A 80 13.83 -1.51 -29.75
CA ARG A 80 14.90 -1.50 -30.74
C ARG A 80 15.44 -0.07 -30.72
N TYR A 81 16.39 0.16 -29.80
CA TYR A 81 17.40 1.16 -30.07
C TYR A 81 18.05 0.74 -31.40
N LYS A 82 17.83 1.55 -32.43
CA LYS A 82 18.71 1.59 -33.59
C LYS A 82 19.99 2.29 -33.18
#